data_AF-A0A8T5A972-F1
#
_entry.id   AF-A0A8T5A972-F1
#
_cell.length_a   1.000
_cell.length_b   1.000
_cell.length_c   1.000
_cell.angle_alpha   90.00
_cell.angle_beta   90.00
_cell.angle_gamma   90.00
#
_symmetry.space_group_name_H-M   'P 1'
#
loop_
_entity.id
_entity.type
_entity.pdbx_description
1 polymer ?
#
loop_
_entity_poly.entity_id
_entity_poly.type
_entity_poly.pdbx_seq_one_letter_code
_entity_poly.pdbx_strand_id
1 'polypeptide(L)' 'MSGRRVVGEPLLLILMERLIGFILLVTGIILLYGAHTNQASLGGAAASLFITMGVALIILGIIMLISRISES' A
#
# COMPACT_ATOMS: atom_id res chain seq x y z
N MET A 1 37.43 -3.48 20.43
CA MET A 1 36.95 -4.25 19.26
C MET A 1 35.46 -3.98 19.08
N SER A 2 35.10 -3.11 18.13
CA SER A 2 33.71 -2.76 17.84
C SER A 2 33.18 -3.71 16.77
N GLY A 3 32.37 -4.68 17.18
CA GLY A 3 31.66 -5.57 16.27
C GLY A 3 30.50 -4.81 15.64
N ARG A 4 30.69 -4.31 14.42
CA ARG A 4 29.55 -3.92 13.57
C ARG A 4 28.72 -5.16 13.33
N ARG A 5 27.56 -5.26 13.99
CA ARG A 5 26.51 -6.17 13.55
C ARG A 5 25.99 -5.60 12.23
N VAL A 6 26.41 -6.18 11.12
CA VAL A 6 25.68 -6.06 9.87
C VAL A 6 24.41 -6.85 10.11
N VAL A 7 23.40 -6.20 10.68
CA VAL A 7 22.05 -6.73 10.74
C VAL A 7 21.52 -6.55 9.32
N GLY A 8 21.92 -7.45 8.42
CA GLY A 8 21.24 -7.61 7.15
C GLY A 8 19.80 -7.95 7.48
N GLU A 9 18.87 -7.12 7.02
CA GLU A 9 17.45 -7.41 7.26
C GLU A 9 17.14 -8.79 6.70
N PRO A 10 16.42 -9.63 7.47
CA PRO A 10 16.10 -10.97 7.01
C PRO A 10 15.33 -10.85 5.70
N LEU A 11 15.75 -11.57 4.64
CA LEU A 11 15.11 -11.56 3.32
C LEU A 11 13.58 -11.76 3.40
N LEU A 12 13.12 -12.49 4.42
CA LEU A 12 11.72 -12.66 4.75
C LEU A 12 11.00 -11.33 5.02
N LEU A 13 11.63 -10.40 5.74
CA LEU A 13 11.07 -9.08 6.08
C LEU A 13 10.82 -8.26 4.81
N ILE A 14 11.81 -8.24 3.91
CA ILE A 14 11.72 -7.54 2.61
C ILE A 14 10.61 -8.13 1.74
N LEU A 15 10.49 -9.46 1.72
CA LEU A 15 9.43 -10.15 1.00
C LEU A 15 8.05 -9.80 1.59
N MET A 16 7.92 -9.78 2.92
CA MET A 16 6.68 -9.45 3.60
C MET A 16 6.28 -7.99 3.37
N GLU A 17 7.23 -7.04 3.39
CA GLU A 17 6.98 -5.64 3.05
C GLU A 17 6.40 -5.48 1.65
N ARG A 18 7.00 -6.16 0.65
CA ARG A 18 6.49 -6.13 -0.74
C ARG A 18 5.11 -6.77 -0.85
N LEU A 19 4.88 -7.86 -0.15
CA LEU A 19 3.59 -8.56 -0.16
C LEU A 19 2.50 -7.69 0.48
N ILE A 20 2.79 -7.01 1.59
CA ILE A 20 1.89 -6.04 2.23
C ILE A 20 1.61 -4.87 1.28
N GLY A 21 2.64 -4.30 0.65
CA GLY A 21 2.49 -3.22 -0.34
C GLY A 21 1.58 -3.62 -1.49
N PHE A 22 1.73 -4.85 -2.01
CA PHE A 22 0.86 -5.39 -3.05
C PHE A 22 -0.59 -5.57 -2.59
N ILE A 23 -0.81 -6.09 -1.38
CA ILE A 23 -2.15 -6.23 -0.80
C ILE A 23 -2.83 -4.86 -0.64
N LEU A 24 -2.11 -3.85 -0.14
CA LEU A 24 -2.62 -2.49 0.00
C LEU A 24 -3.01 -1.90 -1.36
N LEU A 25 -2.19 -2.11 -2.37
CA LEU A 25 -2.46 -1.66 -3.74
C LEU A 25 -3.74 -2.30 -4.30
N VAL A 26 -3.88 -3.62 -4.21
CA VAL A 26 -5.08 -4.34 -4.67
C VAL A 26 -6.31 -3.90 -3.88
N THR A 27 -6.20 -3.77 -2.57
CA THR A 27 -7.29 -3.30 -1.70
C THR A 27 -7.73 -1.89 -2.08
N GLY A 28 -6.79 -0.98 -2.33
CA GLY A 28 -7.09 0.39 -2.76
C GLY A 28 -7.82 0.43 -4.10
N ILE A 29 -7.43 -0.42 -5.06
CA ILE A 29 -8.12 -0.55 -6.36
C ILE A 29 -9.56 -1.05 -6.18
N ILE A 30 -9.76 -2.10 -5.38
CA ILE A 30 -11.09 -2.67 -5.10
C ILE A 30 -11.98 -1.61 -4.45
N LEU A 31 -11.45 -0.90 -3.44
CA LEU A 31 -12.17 0.14 -2.72
C LEU A 31 -12.57 1.30 -3.65
N LEU A 32 -11.65 1.76 -4.49
CA LEU A 32 -11.87 2.82 -5.46
C LEU A 32 -12.93 2.42 -6.49
N TYR A 33 -12.84 1.21 -7.04
CA TYR A 33 -13.82 0.68 -7.99
C TYR A 33 -15.21 0.52 -7.35
N GLY A 34 -15.28 -0.02 -6.13
CA GLY A 34 -16.53 -0.18 -5.39
C GLY A 34 -17.20 1.17 -5.08
N ALA A 35 -16.41 2.17 -4.69
CA ALA A 35 -16.92 3.51 -4.42
C ALA A 35 -17.44 4.19 -5.69
N HIS A 36 -16.76 4.01 -6.82
CA HIS A 36 -17.17 4.57 -8.11
C HIS A 36 -18.44 3.92 -8.65
N THR A 37 -18.56 2.60 -8.56
CA THR A 37 -19.73 1.84 -9.06
C THR A 37 -20.96 2.05 -8.18
N ASN A 38 -20.78 2.19 -6.87
CA ASN A 38 -21.90 2.34 -5.91
C ASN A 38 -22.09 3.78 -5.43
N GLN A 39 -21.55 4.78 -6.13
CA GLN A 39 -21.59 6.19 -5.72
C GLN A 39 -23.01 6.69 -5.40
N ALA A 40 -24.02 6.23 -6.16
CA ALA A 40 -25.42 6.57 -5.93
C ALA A 40 -26.00 5.94 -4.63
N SER A 41 -25.52 4.76 -4.24
CA SER A 41 -25.97 4.06 -3.03
C SER A 41 -25.25 4.51 -1.76
N LEU A 42 -23.99 4.94 -1.88
CA LEU A 42 -23.18 5.41 -0.75
C LEU A 42 -23.53 6.86 -0.35
N GLY A 43 -24.06 7.65 -1.28
CA GLY A 43 -24.22 9.08 -1.12
C GLY A 43 -22.90 9.83 -1.34
N GLY A 44 -22.99 11.08 -1.80
CA GLY A 44 -21.84 11.82 -2.33
C GLY A 44 -20.68 12.00 -1.33
N ALA A 45 -20.98 12.15 -0.04
CA ALA A 45 -19.96 12.34 1.00
C ALA A 45 -19.22 11.05 1.38
N ALA A 46 -19.92 9.90 1.42
CA ALA A 46 -19.27 8.63 1.72
C ALA A 46 -18.45 8.16 0.51
N ALA A 47 -19.00 8.28 -0.70
CA ALA A 47 -18.30 7.91 -1.92
C ALA A 47 -16.97 8.66 -2.08
N SER A 48 -16.94 9.97 -1.81
CA SER A 48 -15.70 10.76 -1.89
C SER A 48 -14.66 10.34 -0.84
N LEU A 49 -15.08 9.98 0.38
CA LEU A 49 -14.19 9.45 1.41
C LEU A 49 -13.57 8.12 0.98
N PHE A 50 -14.37 7.17 0.49
CA PHE A 50 -13.86 5.88 0.03
C PHE A 50 -12.94 6.02 -1.20
N ILE A 51 -13.26 6.92 -2.14
CA ILE A 51 -12.37 7.23 -3.26
C ILE A 51 -11.02 7.74 -2.75
N THR A 52 -11.04 8.70 -1.81
CA THR A 52 -9.82 9.29 -1.25
C THR A 52 -8.97 8.25 -0.52
N MET A 53 -9.60 7.40 0.30
CA MET A 53 -8.93 6.29 0.98
C MET A 53 -8.35 5.27 0.00
N GLY A 54 -9.08 4.94 -1.08
CA GLY A 54 -8.62 4.02 -2.11
C GLY A 54 -7.37 4.53 -2.82
N VAL A 55 -7.37 5.82 -3.19
CA VAL A 55 -6.20 6.48 -3.78
C VAL A 55 -5.02 6.51 -2.81
N ALA A 56 -5.24 6.83 -1.54
CA ALA A 56 -4.18 6.83 -0.53
C ALA A 56 -3.55 5.43 -0.34
N LEU A 57 -4.36 4.38 -0.32
CA LEU A 57 -3.89 2.99 -0.23
C LEU A 57 -3.10 2.56 -1.47
N ILE A 58 -3.51 2.98 -2.67
CA ILE A 58 -2.77 2.73 -3.92
C ILE A 58 -1.40 3.40 -3.84
N ILE A 59 -1.35 4.69 -3.47
CA ILE A 59 -0.09 5.44 -3.35
C ILE A 59 0.83 4.76 -2.33
N LEU A 60 0.31 4.41 -1.15
CA LEU A 60 1.07 3.74 -0.11
C LEU A 60 1.61 2.38 -0.59
N GLY A 61 0.77 1.58 -1.25
CA GLY A 61 1.17 0.30 -1.82
C GLY A 61 2.28 0.44 -2.87
N ILE A 62 2.19 1.44 -3.75
CA ILE A 62 3.25 1.75 -4.72
C ILE A 62 4.55 2.13 -3.99
N ILE A 63 4.48 3.04 -3.01
CA ILE A 63 5.64 3.49 -2.23
C ILE A 63 6.36 2.29 -1.58
N MET A 64 5.61 1.38 -0.96
CA MET A 64 6.16 0.18 -0.34
C MET A 64 6.79 -0.79 -1.34
N LEU A 65 6.29 -0.85 -2.57
CA LEU A 65 6.88 -1.67 -3.62
C LEU A 65 8.20 -1.09 -4.16
N ILE A 66 8.33 0.25 -4.20
CA ILE A 66 9.51 0.94 -4.75
C ILE A 66 10.56 1.33 -3.70
N SER A 67 10.21 1.50 -2.42
CA SER A 67 11.10 2.03 -1.38
C SER A 67 12.42 1.26 -1.24
N ARG A 68 12.39 -0.05 -1.50
CA ARG A 68 13.57 -0.93 -1.50
C ARG A 68 14.39 -0.93 -2.79
N ILE A 69 13.82 -0.48 -3.91
CA ILE A 69 14.57 -0.29 -5.17
C ILE A 69 15.55 0.89 -5.01
N SER A 70 15.23 1.84 -4.12
CA SER A 70 16.07 3.02 -3.84
C SER A 70 17.29 2.73 -2.96
N GLU A 71 17.34 1.58 -2.27
CA GLU A 71 18.43 1.23 -1.35
C GLU A 71 19.42 0.20 -1.94
N SER A 72 19.16 -0.30 -3.16
CA SER A 72 20.03 -1.22 -3.90
C SER A 72 21.00 -0.47 -4.81
#